data_AF-A0AAI9E7P4-F1
#
_entry.id   AF-A0AAI9E7P4-F1
#
_cell.length_a   1.000
_cell.length_b   1.000
_cell.length_c   1.000
_cell.angle_alpha   90.00
_cell.angle_beta   90.00
_cell.angle_gamma   90.00
#
_symmetry.space_group_name_H-M   'P 1'
#
loop_
_entity.id
_entity.type
_entity.pdbx_description
1 polymer ?
#
loop_
_entity_poly.entity_id
_entity_poly.type
_entity_poly.pdbx_seq_one_letter_code
_entity_poly.pdbx_strand_id
1 'polypeptide(L)'
;MATVPPQHQKSSVPVRDILSFDAKQQQTIRLYPLSNYTFGTKETQPEEDPSVKDRLRRLEEHYDKYGMRRTCEGVLVCHEHNHPHVLMLQIANAFFKLPGDYLPHDAEEIAGFKVRLNERLAPTGSLSEREAADLEWDVADTIAQWYRPNFETFMYPFLPPHVTRPKECKKLYFIQLPKAKVLSVPKNMKLLAVPLFELYDNSQRYGPQLSAIPHYLSRYRWEFVDEQGEVVSYTPGGAVDERVRTKILAGGENGVKSEEQNAEGRSEQMES
;
A
#
# COMPACT_ATOMS: atom_id res chain seq x y z
N MET A 1 7.42 4.36 -19.01
CA MET A 1 7.26 3.02 -18.43
C MET A 1 5.93 2.45 -18.91
N ALA A 2 5.83 1.14 -19.12
CA ALA A 2 4.65 0.50 -19.71
C ALA A 2 4.06 -0.55 -18.76
N THR A 3 2.72 -0.56 -18.61
CA THR A 3 1.96 -1.44 -17.70
C THR A 3 1.54 -2.77 -18.34
N VAL A 4 2.01 -3.05 -19.56
CA VAL A 4 1.62 -4.22 -20.37
C VAL A 4 2.76 -5.24 -20.38
N PRO A 5 2.53 -6.54 -20.15
CA PRO A 5 3.58 -7.56 -20.20
C PRO A 5 4.31 -7.60 -21.57
N PRO A 6 5.62 -7.91 -21.63
CA PRO A 6 6.41 -7.82 -22.85
C PRO A 6 5.81 -8.56 -24.06
N GLN A 7 5.20 -9.73 -23.86
CA GLN A 7 4.54 -10.53 -24.90
C GLN A 7 3.30 -9.86 -25.52
N HIS A 8 2.74 -8.83 -24.89
CA HIS A 8 1.56 -8.08 -25.36
C HIS A 8 1.89 -6.65 -25.84
N GLN A 9 3.15 -6.21 -25.74
CA GLN A 9 3.57 -4.88 -26.22
C GLN A 9 3.72 -4.85 -27.76
N LYS A 10 2.61 -4.65 -28.47
CA LYS A 10 2.59 -4.45 -29.93
C LYS A 10 2.54 -2.95 -30.28
N SER A 11 3.70 -2.30 -30.35
CA SER A 11 3.85 -0.95 -30.92
C SER A 11 4.62 -1.01 -32.23
N SER A 12 4.12 -0.32 -33.26
CA SER A 12 4.85 -0.10 -34.53
C SER A 12 5.88 1.04 -34.44
N VAL A 13 5.80 1.86 -33.39
CA VAL A 13 6.78 2.91 -33.09
C VAL A 13 7.74 2.35 -32.04
N PRO A 14 9.05 2.20 -32.35
CA PRO A 14 10.02 1.80 -31.34
C PRO A 14 10.11 2.88 -30.25
N VAL A 15 10.29 2.43 -29.01
CA VAL A 15 10.59 3.36 -27.90
C VAL A 15 11.90 4.06 -28.23
N ARG A 16 11.92 5.39 -28.18
CA ARG A 16 13.16 6.16 -28.34
C ARG A 16 14.02 5.93 -27.11
N ASP A 17 15.29 5.60 -27.29
CA ASP A 17 16.25 5.57 -26.20
C ASP A 17 16.33 6.96 -25.56
N ILE A 18 15.96 7.02 -24.29
CA ILE A 18 16.04 8.21 -23.44
C ILE A 18 16.89 7.88 -22.23
N LEU A 19 17.51 8.91 -21.64
CA LEU A 19 18.23 8.76 -20.37
C LEU A 19 17.29 8.25 -19.27
N SER A 20 17.86 7.52 -18.30
CA SER A 20 17.07 6.95 -17.20
C SER A 20 16.45 8.05 -16.32
N PHE A 21 15.27 7.77 -15.76
CA PHE A 21 14.47 8.72 -14.96
C PHE A 21 14.09 8.12 -13.60
N ASP A 22 15.00 7.34 -13.03
CA ASP A 22 14.86 6.53 -11.82
C ASP A 22 15.79 6.98 -10.67
N ALA A 23 16.39 8.17 -10.79
CA ALA A 23 17.22 8.75 -9.75
C ALA A 23 16.40 9.04 -8.46
N LYS A 24 17.00 8.72 -7.30
CA LYS A 24 16.44 8.97 -5.94
C LYS A 24 15.06 8.34 -5.68
N GLN A 25 14.71 7.26 -6.37
CA GLN A 25 13.49 6.51 -6.09
C GLN A 25 13.55 5.80 -4.74
N GLN A 26 12.38 5.55 -4.14
CA GLN A 26 12.27 4.75 -2.92
C GLN A 26 12.65 3.29 -3.16
N GLN A 27 12.96 2.56 -2.08
CA GLN A 27 13.11 1.11 -2.15
C GLN A 27 11.82 0.45 -2.62
N THR A 28 11.96 -0.69 -3.29
CA THR A 28 10.82 -1.45 -3.80
C THR A 28 10.14 -2.21 -2.66
N ILE A 29 8.82 -2.05 -2.55
CA ILE A 29 7.99 -2.70 -1.53
C ILE A 29 7.20 -3.81 -2.20
N ARG A 30 7.29 -5.03 -1.64
CA ARG A 30 6.55 -6.19 -2.13
C ARG A 30 5.11 -6.15 -1.63
N LEU A 31 4.16 -6.32 -2.56
CA LEU A 31 2.74 -6.51 -2.27
C LEU A 31 2.34 -7.93 -2.68
N TYR A 32 1.57 -8.59 -1.82
CA TYR A 32 1.00 -9.92 -2.07
C TYR A 32 -0.47 -9.82 -2.48
N PRO A 33 -1.02 -10.85 -3.17
CA PRO A 33 -2.38 -10.81 -3.67
C PRO A 33 -3.38 -10.91 -2.52
N LEU A 34 -4.58 -10.33 -2.73
CA LEU A 34 -5.67 -10.35 -1.76
C LEU A 34 -6.04 -11.77 -1.30
N SER A 35 -5.91 -12.78 -2.17
CA SER A 35 -6.20 -14.19 -1.88
C SER A 35 -5.29 -14.81 -0.80
N ASN A 36 -4.12 -14.24 -0.53
CA ASN A 36 -3.23 -14.72 0.54
C ASN A 36 -3.70 -14.31 1.96
N TYR A 37 -4.67 -13.40 2.09
CA TYR A 37 -5.12 -12.88 3.38
C TYR A 37 -6.45 -13.53 3.79
N THR A 38 -6.48 -14.14 4.97
CA THR A 38 -7.68 -14.82 5.47
C THR A 38 -8.48 -13.89 6.39
N PHE A 39 -9.76 -13.69 6.08
CA PHE A 39 -10.63 -12.80 6.84
C PHE A 39 -11.48 -13.57 7.85
N GLY A 40 -11.10 -13.48 9.13
CA GLY A 40 -11.86 -14.00 10.25
C GLY A 40 -12.95 -13.04 10.73
N THR A 41 -13.92 -13.54 11.51
CA THR A 41 -14.89 -12.70 12.22
C THR A 41 -14.73 -12.84 13.72
N LYS A 42 -14.81 -11.73 14.44
CA LYS A 42 -14.79 -11.68 15.91
C LYS A 42 -16.01 -10.95 16.48
N GLU A 43 -16.08 -10.83 17.79
CA GLU A 43 -17.19 -10.19 18.48
C GLU A 43 -17.42 -8.74 18.00
N THR A 44 -18.66 -8.29 18.15
CA THR A 44 -19.10 -6.94 17.78
C THR A 44 -18.32 -5.89 18.57
N GLN A 45 -17.67 -4.95 17.88
CA GLN A 45 -17.04 -3.81 18.53
C GLN A 45 -18.13 -2.76 18.81
N PRO A 46 -18.42 -2.38 20.07
CA PRO A 46 -19.35 -1.31 20.37
C PRO A 46 -18.83 0.03 19.83
N GLU A 47 -19.75 0.94 19.54
CA GLU A 47 -19.42 2.33 19.23
C GLU A 47 -19.07 3.06 20.54
N GLU A 48 -17.96 3.80 20.54
CA GLU A 48 -17.41 4.40 21.77
C GLU A 48 -18.11 5.71 22.17
N ASP A 49 -18.68 6.44 21.20
CA ASP A 49 -19.36 7.72 21.41
C ASP A 49 -20.73 7.68 20.69
N PRO A 50 -21.87 7.88 21.38
CA PRO A 50 -23.18 7.86 20.74
C PRO A 50 -23.48 9.12 19.90
N SER A 51 -22.62 10.14 19.96
CA SER A 51 -22.75 11.35 19.15
C SER A 51 -21.40 12.03 18.90
N VAL A 52 -21.34 12.87 17.87
CA VAL A 52 -20.18 13.74 17.59
C VAL A 52 -19.89 14.68 18.77
N LYS A 53 -20.92 15.12 19.51
CA LYS A 53 -20.74 15.99 20.69
C LYS A 53 -20.05 15.25 21.84
N ASP A 54 -20.42 13.99 22.09
CA ASP A 54 -19.78 13.17 23.12
C ASP A 54 -18.33 12.86 22.76
N ARG A 55 -18.05 12.56 21.48
CA ARG A 55 -16.69 12.39 20.97
C ARG A 55 -15.80 13.62 21.19
N LEU A 56 -16.35 14.82 20.97
CA LEU A 56 -15.62 16.08 21.20
C LEU A 56 -15.42 16.35 22.69
N ARG A 57 -16.42 16.11 23.54
CA ARG A 57 -16.27 16.19 25.01
C ARG A 57 -15.20 15.22 25.52
N ARG A 58 -15.19 13.97 25.05
CA ARG A 58 -14.17 12.97 25.38
C ARG A 58 -12.77 13.36 24.90
N LEU A 59 -12.65 14.19 23.86
CA LEU A 59 -11.38 14.76 23.42
C LEU A 59 -10.92 15.90 24.34
N GLU A 60 -11.84 16.77 24.77
CA GLU A 60 -11.61 17.85 25.72
C GLU A 60 -11.18 17.32 27.10
N GLU A 61 -11.94 16.38 27.68
CA GLU A 61 -11.61 15.70 28.95
C GLU A 61 -10.23 15.02 28.92
N HIS A 62 -9.87 14.38 27.80
CA HIS A 62 -8.53 13.81 27.62
C HIS A 62 -7.46 14.90 27.51
N TYR A 63 -7.76 16.00 26.82
CA TYR A 63 -6.81 17.09 26.62
C TYR A 63 -6.46 17.80 27.92
N ASP A 64 -7.46 18.06 28.77
CA ASP A 64 -7.24 18.72 30.07
C ASP A 64 -6.42 17.84 31.03
N LYS A 65 -6.59 16.52 30.96
CA LYS A 65 -5.90 15.56 31.84
C LYS A 65 -4.49 15.16 31.36
N TYR A 66 -4.30 15.05 30.04
CA TYR A 66 -3.10 14.43 29.45
C TYR A 66 -2.47 15.22 28.29
N GLY A 67 -3.09 16.31 27.84
CA GLY A 67 -2.66 17.07 26.68
C GLY A 67 -3.04 16.42 25.34
N MET A 68 -2.28 16.75 24.30
CA MET A 68 -2.59 16.39 22.91
C MET A 68 -2.80 14.88 22.73
N ARG A 69 -3.96 14.50 22.19
CA ARG A 69 -4.25 13.11 21.81
C ARG A 69 -3.32 12.66 20.68
N ARG A 70 -2.71 11.49 20.83
CA ARG A 70 -1.88 10.83 19.82
C ARG A 70 -2.70 9.72 19.18
N THR A 71 -2.93 9.78 17.87
CA THR A 71 -3.72 8.80 17.11
C THR A 71 -2.86 8.15 16.03
N CYS A 72 -2.93 6.84 15.89
CA CYS A 72 -2.16 6.09 14.90
C CYS A 72 -3.10 5.21 14.07
N GLU A 73 -3.04 5.36 12.75
CA GLU A 73 -3.85 4.61 11.78
C GLU A 73 -2.95 3.87 10.78
N GLY A 74 -3.30 2.62 10.50
CA GLY A 74 -2.55 1.74 9.62
C GLY A 74 -3.09 1.72 8.20
N VAL A 75 -2.21 2.00 7.24
CA VAL A 75 -2.46 1.79 5.82
C VAL A 75 -1.79 0.47 5.44
N LEU A 76 -2.59 -0.60 5.44
CA LEU A 76 -2.19 -1.91 4.95
C LEU A 76 -2.54 -1.99 3.47
N VAL A 77 -1.59 -2.40 2.65
CA VAL A 77 -1.74 -2.47 1.19
C VAL A 77 -1.51 -3.91 0.75
N CYS A 78 -2.45 -4.43 -0.02
CA CYS A 78 -2.31 -5.67 -0.81
C CYS A 78 -2.44 -5.30 -2.29
N HIS A 79 -2.52 -6.29 -3.19
CA HIS A 79 -2.97 -6.04 -4.55
C HIS A 79 -4.02 -7.03 -5.02
N GLU A 80 -4.74 -6.61 -6.06
CA GLU A 80 -5.59 -7.45 -6.87
C GLU A 80 -5.34 -7.04 -8.33
N HIS A 81 -5.16 -8.01 -9.22
CA HIS A 81 -4.80 -7.79 -10.64
C HIS A 81 -3.64 -6.79 -10.87
N ASN A 82 -2.58 -6.90 -10.07
CA ASN A 82 -1.39 -6.03 -10.09
C ASN A 82 -1.68 -4.52 -9.86
N HIS A 83 -2.77 -4.21 -9.16
CA HIS A 83 -3.10 -2.85 -8.73
C HIS A 83 -3.15 -2.76 -7.20
N PRO A 84 -2.55 -1.75 -6.54
CA PRO A 84 -2.57 -1.63 -5.09
C PRO A 84 -4.00 -1.37 -4.55
N HIS A 85 -4.37 -2.09 -3.50
CA HIS A 85 -5.63 -1.91 -2.78
C HIS A 85 -5.34 -1.69 -1.30
N VAL A 86 -6.04 -0.74 -0.69
CA VAL A 86 -5.92 -0.41 0.74
C VAL A 86 -6.98 -1.19 1.52
N LEU A 87 -6.58 -1.89 2.58
CA LEU A 87 -7.52 -2.59 3.45
C LEU A 87 -8.21 -1.60 4.41
N MET A 88 -9.54 -1.51 4.34
CA MET A 88 -10.34 -0.52 5.06
C MET A 88 -11.55 -1.15 5.75
N LEU A 89 -11.86 -0.67 6.95
CA LEU A 89 -13.03 -1.12 7.72
C LEU A 89 -14.26 -0.26 7.34
N GLN A 90 -15.29 -0.89 6.80
CA GLN A 90 -16.58 -0.31 6.49
C GLN A 90 -17.56 -0.54 7.66
N ILE A 91 -18.22 0.53 8.10
CA ILE A 91 -19.26 0.54 9.13
C ILE A 91 -20.57 1.04 8.49
N ALA A 92 -21.69 0.37 8.77
CA ALA A 92 -23.04 0.74 8.31
C ALA A 92 -23.14 1.04 6.80
N ASN A 93 -22.34 0.37 5.97
CA ASN A 93 -22.16 0.55 4.51
C ASN A 93 -21.67 1.94 4.03
N ALA A 94 -21.80 3.00 4.82
CA ALA A 94 -21.50 4.38 4.40
C ALA A 94 -20.22 4.98 5.01
N PHE A 95 -19.72 4.44 6.13
CA PHE A 95 -18.57 5.00 6.84
C PHE A 95 -17.34 4.11 6.66
N PHE A 96 -16.19 4.71 6.35
CA PHE A 96 -14.92 4.01 6.15
C PHE A 96 -13.88 4.50 7.16
N LYS A 97 -13.12 3.58 7.76
CA LYS A 97 -11.99 3.89 8.64
C LYS A 97 -10.79 2.99 8.33
N LEU A 98 -9.60 3.48 8.65
CA LEU A 98 -8.41 2.65 8.75
C LEU A 98 -8.42 1.90 10.11
N PRO A 99 -7.77 0.73 10.20
CA PRO A 99 -7.49 0.09 11.48
C PRO A 99 -6.48 0.91 12.27
N GLY A 100 -6.77 1.16 13.54
CA GLY A 100 -5.97 2.04 14.39
C GLY A 100 -6.79 2.60 15.53
N ASP A 101 -6.15 3.42 16.37
CA ASP A 101 -6.82 4.15 17.45
C ASP A 101 -5.93 5.25 18.07
N TYR A 102 -6.46 5.95 19.07
CA TYR A 102 -5.66 6.76 19.97
C TYR A 102 -4.86 5.90 20.94
N LEU A 103 -3.60 6.30 21.14
CA LEU A 103 -2.68 5.68 22.08
C LEU A 103 -2.95 6.17 23.51
N PRO A 104 -2.70 5.35 24.54
CA PRO A 104 -2.54 5.81 25.91
C PRO A 104 -1.50 6.94 25.99
N HIS A 105 -1.62 7.84 26.97
CA HIS A 105 -0.74 9.01 27.09
C HIS A 105 0.72 8.65 27.42
N ASP A 106 0.94 7.50 28.05
CA ASP A 106 2.19 6.94 28.54
C ASP A 106 2.80 5.86 27.62
N ALA A 107 2.03 5.34 26.65
CA ALA A 107 2.50 4.32 25.72
C ALA A 107 3.62 4.84 24.79
N GLU A 108 4.59 3.98 24.48
CA GLU A 108 5.51 4.18 23.36
C GLU A 108 4.70 4.16 22.03
N GLU A 109 5.12 4.95 21.05
CA GLU A 109 4.34 5.20 19.85
C GLU A 109 4.18 3.94 18.97
N ILE A 110 5.27 3.26 18.64
CA ILE A 110 5.22 2.11 17.73
C ILE A 110 4.69 0.87 18.45
N ALA A 111 5.18 0.56 19.65
CA ALA A 111 4.70 -0.56 20.46
C ALA A 111 3.21 -0.41 20.83
N GLY A 112 2.79 0.78 21.26
CA GLY A 112 1.39 1.09 21.53
C GLY A 112 0.52 0.95 20.28
N PHE A 113 1.00 1.38 19.11
CA PHE A 113 0.29 1.19 17.86
C PHE A 113 0.18 -0.29 17.44
N LYS A 114 1.22 -1.11 17.61
CA LYS A 114 1.14 -2.57 17.38
C LYS A 114 0.10 -3.23 18.29
N VAL A 115 -0.01 -2.82 19.55
CA VAL A 115 -1.08 -3.28 20.45
C VAL A 115 -2.46 -2.86 19.94
N ARG A 116 -2.66 -1.61 19.53
CA ARG A 116 -3.94 -1.15 18.93
C ARG A 116 -4.30 -1.92 17.65
N LEU A 117 -3.33 -2.22 16.79
CA LEU A 117 -3.57 -3.05 15.60
C LEU A 117 -4.03 -4.46 15.97
N ASN A 118 -3.43 -5.06 17.00
CA ASN A 118 -3.88 -6.37 17.51
C ASN A 118 -5.31 -6.29 18.09
N GLU A 119 -5.63 -5.30 18.93
CA GLU A 119 -7.00 -5.08 19.41
C GLU A 119 -8.02 -4.94 18.25
N ARG A 120 -7.65 -4.27 17.16
CA ARG A 120 -8.54 -4.05 16.01
C ARG A 120 -8.61 -5.22 15.03
N LEU A 121 -7.52 -5.95 14.76
CA LEU A 121 -7.43 -6.94 13.67
C LEU A 121 -6.89 -8.34 14.05
N ALA A 122 -6.30 -8.56 15.22
CA ALA A 122 -5.78 -9.89 15.57
C ALA A 122 -6.92 -10.93 15.74
N PRO A 123 -6.66 -12.21 15.42
CA PRO A 123 -7.56 -13.31 15.71
C PRO A 123 -7.79 -13.49 17.21
N THR A 124 -8.99 -13.97 17.56
CA THR A 124 -9.43 -14.23 18.94
C THR A 124 -9.98 -15.64 19.06
N GLY A 125 -9.61 -16.38 20.10
CA GLY A 125 -10.09 -17.75 20.36
C GLY A 125 -9.18 -18.83 19.76
N SER A 126 -9.74 -19.95 19.29
CA SER A 126 -8.95 -21.11 18.81
C SER A 126 -8.06 -20.85 17.59
N LEU A 127 -8.17 -19.68 16.95
CA LEU A 127 -7.27 -19.21 15.89
C LEU A 127 -6.01 -18.52 16.45
N SER A 128 -6.04 -17.93 17.66
CA SER A 128 -4.87 -17.21 18.21
C SER A 128 -3.79 -18.11 18.79
N GLU A 129 -4.10 -19.39 19.09
CA GLU A 129 -3.15 -20.34 19.68
C GLU A 129 -2.19 -20.96 18.66
N ARG A 130 -2.47 -20.85 17.35
CA ARG A 130 -1.68 -21.51 16.30
C ARG A 130 -0.58 -20.65 15.71
N GLU A 131 -0.74 -19.32 15.70
CA GLU A 131 0.09 -18.43 14.89
C GLU A 131 0.54 -17.20 15.69
N ALA A 132 1.55 -17.35 16.56
CA ALA A 132 2.16 -16.22 17.28
C ALA A 132 2.73 -15.15 16.33
N ALA A 133 3.10 -15.53 15.10
CA ALA A 133 3.51 -14.64 14.02
C ALA A 133 2.39 -13.64 13.61
N ASP A 134 1.11 -13.97 13.84
CA ASP A 134 0.01 -13.09 13.46
C ASP A 134 -0.15 -11.87 14.40
N LEU A 135 0.54 -11.85 15.54
CA LEU A 135 0.58 -10.68 16.43
C LEU A 135 1.69 -9.67 16.06
N GLU A 136 2.61 -10.04 15.17
CA GLU A 136 3.66 -9.14 14.71
C GLU A 136 3.19 -8.28 13.52
N TRP A 137 3.58 -7.01 13.56
CA TRP A 137 3.32 -6.01 12.53
C TRP A 137 4.63 -5.35 12.14
N ASP A 138 4.91 -5.28 10.85
CA ASP A 138 6.01 -4.47 10.31
C ASP A 138 5.49 -3.06 10.01
N VAL A 139 6.02 -2.06 10.72
CA VAL A 139 5.60 -0.66 10.64
C VAL A 139 6.75 0.10 9.98
N ALA A 140 6.69 0.24 8.66
CA ALA A 140 7.81 0.71 7.86
C ALA A 140 7.97 2.23 7.95
N ASP A 141 6.93 3.00 7.59
CA ASP A 141 7.04 4.46 7.40
C ASP A 141 5.84 5.21 7.97
N THR A 142 6.07 6.42 8.49
CA THR A 142 5.00 7.44 8.52
C THR A 142 4.80 8.01 7.12
N ILE A 143 3.56 7.93 6.60
CA ILE A 143 3.21 8.43 5.26
C ILE A 143 2.47 9.76 5.29
N ALA A 144 1.76 10.08 6.38
CA ALA A 144 1.10 11.36 6.57
C ALA A 144 0.94 11.72 8.07
N GLN A 145 0.85 13.01 8.36
CA GLN A 145 0.53 13.53 9.69
C GLN A 145 -0.58 14.58 9.56
N TRP A 146 -1.61 14.48 10.39
CA TRP A 146 -2.78 15.33 10.40
C TRP A 146 -2.99 15.93 11.79
N TYR A 147 -3.19 17.25 11.84
CA TYR A 147 -3.35 18.00 13.08
C TYR A 147 -4.77 18.52 13.23
N ARG A 148 -5.32 18.38 14.44
CA ARG A 148 -6.57 19.02 14.86
C ARG A 148 -6.25 20.22 15.76
N PRO A 149 -6.47 21.47 15.32
CA PRO A 149 -6.12 22.65 16.12
C PRO A 149 -7.08 22.90 17.29
N ASN A 150 -8.37 22.62 17.10
CA ASN A 150 -9.49 22.94 18.00
C ASN A 150 -10.33 21.70 18.33
N PHE A 151 -11.31 21.81 19.24
CA PHE A 151 -12.28 20.74 19.51
C PHE A 151 -13.38 20.68 18.44
N GLU A 152 -12.97 20.46 17.19
CA GLU A 152 -13.80 20.44 15.98
C GLU A 152 -13.51 19.19 15.15
N THR A 153 -14.35 18.89 14.15
CA THR A 153 -14.19 17.68 13.31
C THR A 153 -13.08 17.78 12.26
N PHE A 154 -12.70 19.00 11.83
CA PHE A 154 -11.70 19.23 10.80
C PHE A 154 -10.26 18.94 11.27
N MET A 155 -9.43 18.49 10.33
CA MET A 155 -7.99 18.29 10.53
C MET A 155 -7.23 18.77 9.29
N TYR A 156 -5.98 19.17 9.47
CA TYR A 156 -5.12 19.72 8.41
C TYR A 156 -3.87 18.85 8.24
N PRO A 157 -3.34 18.63 7.01
CA PRO A 157 -2.13 17.85 6.76
C PRO A 157 -0.84 18.65 7.07
N PHE A 158 -0.94 19.63 7.95
CA PHE A 158 0.11 20.52 8.46
C PHE A 158 -0.39 21.13 9.78
N LEU A 159 0.53 21.66 10.60
CA LEU A 159 0.15 22.45 11.78
C LEU A 159 -0.17 23.89 11.33
N PRO A 160 -1.41 24.40 11.50
CA PRO A 160 -1.76 25.74 11.01
C PRO A 160 -0.96 26.85 11.71
N PRO A 161 -0.69 27.99 11.03
CA PRO A 161 0.02 29.12 11.63
C PRO A 161 -0.59 29.56 12.97
N HIS A 162 0.29 29.97 13.89
CA HIS A 162 -0.04 30.40 15.26
C HIS A 162 -0.64 29.31 16.19
N VAL A 163 -0.90 28.09 15.72
CA VAL A 163 -1.36 26.98 16.56
C VAL A 163 -0.17 26.35 17.30
N THR A 164 0.06 26.76 18.54
CA THR A 164 1.12 26.20 19.41
C THR A 164 0.68 24.95 20.18
N ARG A 165 -0.64 24.72 20.28
CA ARG A 165 -1.26 23.69 21.14
C ARG A 165 -2.41 22.95 20.41
N PRO A 166 -2.11 22.09 19.43
CA PRO A 166 -3.10 21.23 18.78
C PRO A 166 -3.72 20.24 19.78
N LYS A 167 -4.96 19.81 19.53
CA LYS A 167 -5.73 18.90 20.40
C LYS A 167 -5.51 17.43 20.05
N GLU A 168 -5.24 17.14 18.78
CA GLU A 168 -4.94 15.80 18.29
C GLU A 168 -3.86 15.87 17.20
N CYS A 169 -2.90 14.95 17.26
CA CYS A 169 -2.01 14.62 16.15
C CYS A 169 -2.30 13.17 15.74
N LYS A 170 -2.78 12.98 14.51
CA LYS A 170 -2.98 11.67 13.90
C LYS A 170 -1.85 11.40 12.91
N LYS A 171 -1.16 10.27 13.06
CA LYS A 171 -0.19 9.78 12.07
C LYS A 171 -0.77 8.58 11.32
N LEU A 172 -0.55 8.55 10.01
CA LEU A 172 -0.81 7.39 9.17
C LEU A 172 0.51 6.66 8.94
N TYR A 173 0.53 5.37 9.23
CA TYR A 173 1.67 4.49 9.08
C TYR A 173 1.42 3.49 7.95
N PHE A 174 2.38 3.35 7.04
CA PHE A 174 2.40 2.22 6.11
C PHE A 174 2.82 0.96 6.85
N ILE A 175 2.02 -0.09 6.74
CA ILE A 175 2.25 -1.40 7.35
C ILE A 175 2.55 -2.38 6.23
N GLN A 176 3.75 -2.95 6.24
CA GLN A 176 4.12 -3.97 5.28
C GLN A 176 3.50 -5.30 5.72
N LEU A 177 2.61 -5.84 4.88
CA LEU A 177 1.99 -7.13 5.15
C LEU A 177 2.96 -8.27 4.81
N PRO A 178 3.02 -9.33 5.62
CA PRO A 178 3.73 -10.56 5.27
C PRO A 178 3.02 -11.31 4.13
N LYS A 179 3.64 -12.39 3.65
CA LYS A 179 3.14 -13.21 2.53
C LYS A 179 1.70 -13.68 2.73
N ALA A 180 1.34 -14.07 3.96
CA ALA A 180 -0.01 -14.43 4.38
C ALA A 180 -0.20 -13.96 5.83
N LYS A 181 -1.44 -13.64 6.21
CA LYS A 181 -1.83 -13.23 7.57
C LYS A 181 -3.32 -13.47 7.79
N VAL A 182 -3.74 -13.86 9.00
CA VAL A 182 -5.17 -13.90 9.37
C VAL A 182 -5.58 -12.56 9.99
N LEU A 183 -6.64 -11.96 9.44
CA LEU A 183 -7.17 -10.66 9.89
C LEU A 183 -8.61 -10.86 10.37
N SER A 184 -8.85 -10.71 11.68
CA SER A 184 -10.16 -10.91 12.30
C SER A 184 -10.91 -9.60 12.60
N VAL A 185 -12.08 -9.48 11.98
CA VAL A 185 -12.84 -8.24 11.90
C VAL A 185 -14.13 -8.34 12.74
N PRO A 186 -14.53 -7.29 13.49
CA PRO A 186 -15.78 -7.32 14.25
C PRO A 186 -17.01 -7.57 13.36
N LYS A 187 -17.96 -8.40 13.81
CA LYS A 187 -19.19 -8.75 13.05
C LYS A 187 -20.04 -7.57 12.55
N ASN A 188 -19.94 -6.40 13.18
CA ASN A 188 -20.62 -5.16 12.77
C ASN A 188 -19.84 -4.33 11.73
N MET A 189 -18.69 -4.81 11.27
CA MET A 189 -17.84 -4.15 10.29
C MET A 189 -17.49 -5.14 9.17
N LYS A 190 -17.14 -4.60 8.00
CA LYS A 190 -16.59 -5.37 6.88
C LYS A 190 -15.20 -4.85 6.57
N LEU A 191 -14.24 -5.74 6.30
CA LEU A 191 -12.95 -5.34 5.74
C LEU A 191 -13.05 -5.43 4.23
N LEU A 192 -12.69 -4.34 3.54
CA LEU A 192 -12.72 -4.22 2.10
C LEU A 192 -11.33 -3.84 1.58
N ALA A 193 -10.94 -4.42 0.46
CA ALA A 193 -9.80 -3.96 -0.32
C ALA A 193 -10.29 -2.87 -1.28
N VAL A 194 -9.91 -1.61 -1.04
CA VAL A 194 -10.36 -0.46 -1.85
C VAL A 194 -9.22 -0.05 -2.80
N PRO A 195 -9.41 -0.08 -4.14
CA PRO A 195 -8.37 0.29 -5.09
C PRO A 195 -8.02 1.79 -5.00
N LEU A 196 -6.76 2.14 -5.28
CA LEU A 196 -6.33 3.55 -5.23
C LEU A 196 -7.14 4.49 -6.14
N PHE A 197 -7.68 3.99 -7.26
CA PHE A 197 -8.50 4.79 -8.17
C PHE A 197 -9.91 5.10 -7.63
N GLU A 198 -10.44 4.33 -6.67
CA GLU A 198 -11.73 4.61 -6.04
C GLU A 198 -11.58 5.64 -4.90
N LEU A 199 -10.41 5.70 -4.27
CA LEU A 199 -10.04 6.69 -3.25
C LEU A 199 -9.67 8.04 -3.87
N TYR A 200 -8.95 8.04 -4.99
CA TYR A 200 -8.42 9.26 -5.61
C TYR A 200 -9.51 10.27 -5.93
N ASP A 201 -9.33 11.51 -5.47
CA ASP A 201 -10.27 12.65 -5.63
C ASP A 201 -11.71 12.39 -5.12
N ASN A 202 -11.90 11.37 -4.27
CA ASN A 202 -13.23 10.94 -3.80
C ASN A 202 -13.48 11.35 -2.34
N SER A 203 -13.22 12.62 -2.03
CA SER A 203 -13.36 13.16 -0.67
C SER A 203 -14.82 13.21 -0.18
N GLN A 204 -15.80 13.20 -1.09
CA GLN A 204 -17.23 13.16 -0.75
C GLN A 204 -17.63 11.83 -0.09
N ARG A 205 -17.06 10.70 -0.52
CA ARG A 205 -17.38 9.37 0.00
C ARG A 205 -16.43 8.90 1.11
N TYR A 206 -15.13 9.20 0.97
CA TYR A 206 -14.09 8.70 1.88
C TYR A 206 -13.55 9.78 2.84
N GLY A 207 -13.93 11.04 2.68
CA GLY A 207 -13.35 12.16 3.42
C GLY A 207 -11.92 12.52 2.94
N PRO A 208 -11.40 13.69 3.37
CA PRO A 208 -10.15 14.24 2.84
C PRO A 208 -8.89 13.44 3.26
N GLN A 209 -8.95 12.69 4.36
CA GLN A 209 -7.80 11.93 4.86
C GLN A 209 -7.55 10.67 4.05
N LEU A 210 -8.61 9.96 3.70
CA LEU A 210 -8.56 8.68 3.00
C LEU A 210 -8.41 8.87 1.48
N SER A 211 -9.09 9.86 0.91
CA SER A 211 -8.95 10.22 -0.52
C SER A 211 -7.55 10.75 -0.88
N ALA A 212 -6.77 11.21 0.11
CA ALA A 212 -5.37 11.60 -0.07
C ALA A 212 -4.37 10.43 -0.03
N ILE A 213 -4.78 9.22 0.37
CA ILE A 213 -3.88 8.04 0.46
C ILE A 213 -3.15 7.75 -0.88
N PRO A 214 -3.78 7.81 -2.06
CA PRO A 214 -3.08 7.64 -3.34
C PRO A 214 -1.92 8.64 -3.54
N HIS A 215 -2.02 9.87 -3.05
CA HIS A 215 -0.91 10.83 -3.11
C HIS A 215 0.26 10.40 -2.22
N TYR A 216 -0.01 9.97 -0.98
CA TYR A 216 1.04 9.52 -0.05
C TYR A 216 1.74 8.25 -0.54
N LEU A 217 0.97 7.34 -1.16
CA LEU A 217 1.47 6.08 -1.68
C LEU A 217 2.19 6.22 -3.04
N SER A 218 2.00 7.33 -3.77
CA SER A 218 2.63 7.57 -5.08
C SER A 218 4.17 7.60 -5.07
N ARG A 219 4.79 7.81 -3.90
CA ARG A 219 6.25 7.83 -3.74
C ARG A 219 6.91 6.45 -3.77
N TYR A 220 6.11 5.39 -3.60
CA TYR A 220 6.62 4.02 -3.47
C TYR A 220 6.70 3.31 -4.82
N ARG A 221 7.67 2.40 -4.91
CA ARG A 221 7.77 1.43 -5.99
C ARG A 221 7.20 0.12 -5.50
N TRP A 222 6.28 -0.46 -6.26
CA TRP A 222 5.63 -1.71 -5.90
C TRP A 222 6.18 -2.86 -6.74
N GLU A 223 6.50 -3.96 -6.07
CA GLU A 223 6.72 -5.27 -6.66
C GLU A 223 5.49 -6.13 -6.35
N PHE A 224 4.73 -6.49 -7.38
CA PHE A 224 3.58 -7.38 -7.24
C PHE A 224 4.06 -8.82 -7.42
N VAL A 225 3.68 -9.69 -6.50
CA VAL A 225 3.97 -11.12 -6.58
C VAL A 225 2.69 -11.95 -6.71
N ASP A 226 2.80 -13.19 -7.18
CA ASP A 226 1.69 -14.14 -7.12
C ASP A 226 1.54 -14.78 -5.72
N GLU A 227 0.66 -15.78 -5.61
CA GLU A 227 0.39 -16.52 -4.37
C GLU A 227 1.62 -17.33 -3.92
N GLN A 228 2.47 -17.72 -4.87
CA GLN A 228 3.71 -18.47 -4.67
C GLN A 228 4.84 -17.54 -4.21
N GLY A 229 4.77 -16.25 -4.55
CA GLY A 229 5.74 -15.22 -4.20
C GLY A 229 6.68 -14.82 -5.35
N GLU A 230 6.39 -15.30 -6.56
CA GLU A 230 7.13 -14.97 -7.78
C GLU A 230 6.67 -13.61 -8.33
N VAL A 231 7.60 -12.84 -8.88
CA VAL A 231 7.30 -11.46 -9.31
C VAL A 231 6.55 -11.45 -10.64
N VAL A 232 5.35 -10.88 -10.62
CA VAL A 232 4.47 -10.77 -11.80
C VAL A 232 4.47 -9.39 -12.44
N SER A 233 4.76 -8.32 -11.67
CA SER A 233 4.73 -6.95 -12.19
C SER A 233 5.46 -5.96 -11.28
N TYR A 234 5.83 -4.81 -11.85
CA TYR A 234 6.37 -3.66 -11.13
C TYR A 234 5.61 -2.39 -11.52
N THR A 235 5.28 -1.51 -10.57
CA THR A 235 4.78 -0.16 -10.88
C THR A 235 5.47 0.91 -10.00
N PRO A 236 5.86 2.09 -10.53
CA PRO A 236 5.61 2.58 -11.89
C PRO A 236 6.47 1.90 -12.98
N GLY A 237 7.50 1.12 -12.59
CA GLY A 237 8.25 0.25 -13.50
C GLY A 237 9.43 -0.49 -12.84
N GLY A 238 9.80 -1.62 -13.43
CA GLY A 238 11.01 -2.37 -13.11
C GLY A 238 12.23 -1.87 -13.88
N ALA A 239 13.41 -2.43 -13.59
CA ALA A 239 14.58 -2.24 -14.45
C ALA A 239 14.32 -2.90 -15.82
N VAL A 240 14.77 -2.26 -16.91
CA VAL A 240 14.64 -2.82 -18.25
C VAL A 240 15.75 -3.86 -18.44
N ASP A 241 15.39 -5.12 -18.72
CA ASP A 241 16.37 -6.10 -19.19
C ASP A 241 16.76 -5.78 -20.64
N GLU A 242 17.97 -5.27 -20.83
CA GLU A 242 18.56 -4.90 -22.13
C GLU A 242 18.60 -6.07 -23.14
N ARG A 243 18.45 -7.31 -22.66
CA ARG A 243 18.38 -8.52 -23.51
C ARG A 243 17.03 -8.67 -24.20
N VAL A 244 15.96 -8.07 -23.67
CA VAL A 244 14.58 -8.16 -24.20
C VAL A 244 14.37 -7.13 -25.31
N ARG A 245 14.89 -7.42 -26.51
CA ARG A 245 14.70 -6.57 -27.70
C ARG A 245 13.28 -6.66 -28.25
N THR A 246 12.71 -5.53 -28.68
CA THR A 246 11.41 -5.47 -29.35
C THR A 246 11.42 -6.27 -30.65
N LYS A 247 10.57 -7.30 -30.76
CA LYS A 247 10.44 -8.11 -31.97
C LYS A 247 9.55 -7.39 -32.99
N ILE A 248 10.16 -6.76 -33.99
CA ILE A 248 9.46 -6.07 -35.07
C ILE A 248 8.72 -7.11 -35.93
N LEU A 249 7.39 -7.11 -35.86
CA LEU A 249 6.50 -7.92 -36.72
C LEU A 249 6.02 -7.08 -37.91
N ALA A 250 6.95 -6.69 -38.78
CA ALA A 250 6.63 -6.08 -40.07
C ALA A 250 6.49 -7.19 -41.12
N GLY A 251 5.25 -7.49 -41.52
CA GLY A 251 4.97 -8.27 -42.73
C GLY A 251 4.83 -7.31 -43.91
N GLY A 252 5.75 -7.39 -44.88
CA GLY A 252 5.81 -6.56 -46.07
C GLY A 252 7.14 -6.77 -46.79
N GLU A 253 7.12 -6.88 -48.11
CA GLU A 253 8.19 -7.51 -48.89
C GLU A 253 9.44 -6.64 -49.16
N ASN A 254 10.54 -7.35 -49.50
CA ASN A 254 11.78 -6.91 -50.19
C ASN A 254 13.01 -6.46 -49.38
N GLY A 255 14.02 -7.35 -49.34
CA GLY A 255 15.45 -7.02 -49.34
C GLY A 255 16.11 -6.76 -47.96
N VAL A 256 17.34 -7.19 -47.67
CA VAL A 256 18.39 -7.83 -48.49
C VAL A 256 19.19 -8.82 -47.62
N LYS A 257 19.68 -9.92 -48.22
CA LYS A 257 20.62 -10.85 -47.57
C LYS A 257 22.00 -10.19 -47.35
N SER A 258 22.63 -10.49 -46.22
CA SER A 258 24.08 -10.73 -46.19
C SER A 258 24.39 -11.87 -45.22
N GLU A 259 24.59 -13.05 -45.79
CA GLU A 259 25.34 -14.11 -45.12
C GLU A 259 26.82 -13.71 -45.21
N GLU A 260 27.58 -13.78 -44.13
CA GLU A 260 28.98 -14.12 -44.25
C GLU A 260 29.39 -15.05 -43.11
N GLN A 261 29.78 -16.26 -43.49
CA GLN A 261 30.20 -17.33 -42.61
C GLN A 261 31.66 -17.09 -42.22
N ASN A 262 32.05 -17.48 -41.02
CA ASN A 262 33.46 -17.77 -40.76
C ASN A 262 33.65 -18.84 -39.69
N ALA A 263 33.36 -20.07 -40.08
CA ALA A 263 33.73 -21.28 -39.36
C ALA A 263 33.93 -22.41 -40.37
N GLU A 264 35.19 -22.64 -40.78
CA GLU A 264 35.86 -23.95 -40.89
C GLU A 264 37.08 -23.86 -41.81
N GLY A 265 38.26 -23.88 -41.20
CA GLY A 265 39.54 -23.98 -41.90
C GLY A 265 40.32 -25.19 -41.39
N ARG A 266 40.13 -26.36 -42.00
CA ARG A 266 41.05 -27.49 -41.82
C ARG A 266 40.98 -28.54 -42.95
N SER A 267 42.12 -28.72 -43.65
CA SER A 267 42.65 -29.98 -44.26
C SER A 267 41.83 -30.61 -45.41
N GLU A 268 42.32 -31.16 -46.55
CA GLU A 268 43.60 -31.70 -47.09
C GLU A 268 43.60 -31.62 -48.65
N GLN A 269 44.61 -31.92 -49.51
CA GLN A 269 46.08 -32.10 -49.44
C GLN A 269 46.69 -31.98 -50.88
N MET A 270 48.02 -31.71 -50.98
CA MET A 270 48.97 -32.12 -52.04
C MET A 270 48.92 -31.60 -53.51
N GLU A 271 50.10 -31.73 -54.15
CA GLU A 271 50.51 -31.47 -55.56
C GLU A 271 50.52 -29.98 -56.00
N SER A 272 51.61 -29.43 -56.58
CA SER A 272 52.88 -30.02 -57.07
C SER A 272 54.08 -29.08 -56.83
#